data_AF-A0A1V4DBC2-F1
#
_entry.id   AF-A0A1V4DBC2-F1
#
_cell.length_a   1.000
_cell.length_b   1.000
_cell.length_c   1.000
_cell.angle_alpha   90.00
_cell.angle_beta   90.00
_cell.angle_gamma   90.00
#
_symmetry.space_group_name_H-M   'P 1'
#
loop_
_entity.id
_entity.type
_entity.pdbx_description
1 polymer ?
#
loop_
_entity_poly.entity_id
_entity_poly.type
_entity_poly.pdbx_seq_one_letter_code
_entity_poly.pdbx_strand_id
1 'polypeptide(L)'
;MGMSRRHLIGSALGATALGALGAAKLTTGTATAASPPGDVVGKITVGYQGWFACAGDGAPINGWWHWAADMSRPPSTGNTGIHSWPDMRDYAKGYQTAYNNLNNGQPATLFSSYDQQTVDTHFRWMQQYGIDTAALQRFNPFSPEGPTRDAMATKVRSAAERYGRKFYIMYDATGWLDMKGQMKQDWTDKMKAHTASSAYARQNGKPVVGIWGFGFNESNKPWSAADCLDVVNWFTSQGCYVMGGVPTHWRSGNEDSRPGYMGVYHAFDMLSPWMVGRIGTIADTDRFFTNVNGPDQADCDANGIDYQPCVLPGDTQSRQRAHGDFMWRQFYNMVRVGAQGIYISMFDEYNEGNQIAKTAENASMVPSGSGIWALDEDGTVCSSDYYLRLTGDGGRMLKKEIALTPDRPTKPVV
;
A
#
# COMPACT_ATOMS: atom_id res chain seq x y z
N MET A 1 53.71 -20.28 49.53
CA MET A 1 54.95 -21.09 49.46
C MET A 1 54.53 -22.54 49.22
N GLY A 2 54.84 -23.08 48.05
CA GLY A 2 54.45 -24.43 47.65
C GLY A 2 54.75 -24.65 46.17
N MET A 3 56.01 -24.95 45.86
CA MET A 3 56.42 -25.47 44.56
C MET A 3 56.29 -27.00 44.53
N SER A 4 56.30 -27.53 43.30
CA SER A 4 56.66 -28.91 42.88
C SER A 4 55.44 -29.78 42.53
N ARG A 5 55.35 -30.48 41.39
CA ARG A 5 56.38 -31.19 40.62
C ARG A 5 55.93 -31.39 39.15
N ARG A 6 56.89 -31.38 38.22
CA ARG A 6 56.75 -31.69 36.79
C ARG A 6 56.38 -33.17 36.56
N HIS A 7 55.59 -33.45 35.51
CA HIS A 7 55.81 -34.61 34.62
C HIS A 7 55.47 -34.28 33.16
N LEU A 8 56.23 -34.95 32.27
CA LEU A 8 56.43 -34.72 30.85
C LEU A 8 55.55 -35.66 29.99
N ILE A 9 55.18 -35.15 28.81
CA ILE A 9 55.02 -35.80 27.48
C ILE A 9 53.92 -36.86 27.29
N GLY A 10 53.10 -36.63 26.27
CA GLY A 10 52.29 -37.64 25.59
C GLY A 10 51.34 -37.02 24.56
N SER A 11 51.84 -36.80 23.34
CA SER A 11 51.08 -36.35 22.16
C SER A 11 50.00 -37.34 21.73
N ALA A 12 48.78 -36.83 21.48
CA ALA A 12 47.79 -37.50 20.64
C ALA A 12 47.05 -36.46 19.78
N LEU A 13 47.21 -36.61 18.47
CA LEU A 13 46.51 -35.92 17.41
C LEU A 13 45.01 -36.24 17.48
N GLY A 14 44.16 -35.22 17.54
CA GLY A 14 42.72 -35.34 17.35
C GLY A 14 42.27 -34.21 16.43
N ALA A 15 42.21 -34.50 15.13
CA ALA A 15 41.75 -33.57 14.10
C ALA A 15 40.29 -33.17 14.35
N THR A 16 40.06 -31.89 14.61
CA THR A 16 38.72 -31.29 14.54
C THR A 16 38.35 -31.12 13.07
N ALA A 17 37.45 -31.97 12.60
CA ALA A 17 36.81 -31.81 11.31
C ALA A 17 35.99 -30.51 11.30
N LEU A 18 36.49 -29.50 10.59
CA LEU A 18 35.68 -28.38 10.13
C LEU A 18 34.61 -28.94 9.18
N GLY A 19 33.40 -29.11 9.70
CA GLY A 19 32.22 -29.27 8.87
C GLY A 19 32.01 -27.99 8.07
N ALA A 20 32.35 -28.05 6.79
CA ALA A 20 31.99 -27.03 5.82
C ALA A 20 30.46 -26.92 5.76
N LEU A 21 29.91 -25.92 6.44
CA LEU A 21 28.57 -25.41 6.15
C LEU A 21 28.63 -24.85 4.72
N GLY A 22 28.22 -25.68 3.77
CA GLY A 22 28.03 -25.27 2.39
C GLY A 22 27.07 -24.08 2.38
N ALA A 23 27.59 -22.91 2.02
CA ALA A 23 26.77 -21.79 1.63
C ALA A 23 25.88 -22.27 0.48
N ALA A 24 24.58 -22.43 0.74
CA ALA A 24 23.61 -22.59 -0.32
C ALA A 24 23.71 -21.35 -1.20
N LYS A 25 24.35 -21.48 -2.36
CA LYS A 25 24.22 -20.53 -3.45
C LYS A 25 22.74 -20.56 -3.84
N LEU A 26 21.99 -19.57 -3.37
CA LEU A 26 20.76 -19.16 -4.04
C LEU A 26 21.17 -18.83 -5.48
N THR A 27 20.94 -19.77 -6.39
CA THR A 27 20.92 -19.48 -7.80
C THR A 27 19.73 -18.54 -8.00
N THR A 28 20.00 -17.23 -8.02
CA THR A 28 19.02 -16.26 -8.48
C THR A 28 18.81 -16.54 -9.96
N GLY A 29 17.88 -17.45 -10.26
CA GLY A 29 17.23 -17.44 -11.55
C GLY A 29 16.79 -16.00 -11.80
N THR A 30 17.10 -15.47 -12.97
CA THR A 30 16.63 -14.13 -13.34
C THR A 30 15.11 -14.16 -13.27
N ALA A 31 14.52 -13.46 -12.30
CA ALA A 31 13.07 -13.33 -12.19
C ALA A 31 12.52 -12.93 -13.57
N THR A 32 11.62 -13.74 -14.10
CA THR A 32 11.00 -13.52 -15.42
C THR A 32 9.59 -13.02 -15.19
N ALA A 33 9.28 -11.80 -15.63
CA ALA A 33 7.91 -11.31 -15.58
C ALA A 33 7.01 -12.26 -16.38
N ALA A 34 5.88 -12.66 -15.78
CA ALA A 34 4.88 -13.47 -16.47
C ALA A 34 4.23 -12.67 -17.60
N SER A 35 4.14 -11.35 -17.42
CA SER A 35 3.59 -10.42 -18.38
C SER A 35 4.61 -9.43 -18.94
N PRO A 36 4.44 -8.94 -20.19
CA PRO A 36 5.18 -7.78 -20.68
C PRO A 36 4.85 -6.50 -19.87
N PRO A 37 5.70 -5.46 -19.93
CA PRO A 37 5.38 -4.16 -19.32
C PRO A 37 4.02 -3.61 -19.78
N GLY A 38 3.26 -3.04 -18.84
CA GLY A 38 1.93 -2.49 -19.07
C GLY A 38 1.60 -1.37 -18.09
N ASP A 39 0.33 -1.23 -17.70
CA ASP A 39 -0.09 -0.20 -16.74
C ASP A 39 0.08 -0.61 -15.26
N VAL A 40 0.48 -1.87 -14.98
CA VAL A 40 0.83 -2.32 -13.61
C VAL A 40 2.17 -3.06 -13.54
N VAL A 41 2.55 -3.81 -14.58
CA VAL A 41 3.89 -4.41 -14.67
C VAL A 41 4.92 -3.37 -15.11
N GLY A 42 5.98 -3.23 -14.32
CA GLY A 42 7.01 -2.20 -14.43
C GLY A 42 6.59 -0.85 -13.84
N LYS A 43 5.54 -0.81 -13.01
CA LYS A 43 4.91 0.43 -12.53
C LYS A 43 4.84 0.51 -11.01
N ILE A 44 4.77 1.74 -10.52
CA ILE A 44 4.33 2.05 -9.16
C ILE A 44 2.82 2.26 -9.16
N THR A 45 2.12 1.38 -8.45
CA THR A 45 0.71 1.52 -8.13
C THR A 45 0.57 2.04 -6.70
N VAL A 46 -0.39 2.91 -6.45
CA VAL A 46 -0.74 3.34 -5.08
C VAL A 46 -2.15 2.91 -4.73
N GLY A 47 -2.36 2.42 -3.52
CA GLY A 47 -3.71 2.29 -2.96
C GLY A 47 -4.32 3.65 -2.71
N TYR A 48 -5.47 3.92 -3.33
CA TYR A 48 -6.15 5.21 -3.25
C TYR A 48 -7.55 5.03 -2.67
N GLN A 49 -7.78 5.58 -1.48
CA GLN A 49 -9.05 5.42 -0.77
C GLN A 49 -10.13 6.34 -1.32
N GLY A 50 -9.85 7.65 -1.36
CA GLY A 50 -10.81 8.65 -1.81
C GLY A 50 -12.08 8.74 -0.95
N TRP A 51 -12.00 8.36 0.33
CA TRP A 51 -13.17 8.21 1.21
C TRP A 51 -13.34 9.31 2.26
N PHE A 52 -12.42 10.28 2.32
CA PHE A 52 -12.51 11.33 3.33
C PHE A 52 -13.58 12.34 2.91
N ALA A 53 -14.70 12.42 3.62
CA ALA A 53 -15.79 13.34 3.32
C ALA A 53 -16.03 14.31 4.47
N CYS A 54 -16.62 15.46 4.18
CA CYS A 54 -16.94 16.50 5.17
C CYS A 54 -18.44 16.81 5.15
N ALA A 55 -19.00 17.22 6.28
CA ALA A 55 -20.37 17.74 6.28
C ALA A 55 -20.49 18.97 5.35
N GLY A 56 -21.46 18.96 4.44
CA GLY A 56 -21.69 20.06 3.49
C GLY A 56 -20.79 20.08 2.25
N ASP A 57 -20.02 19.02 1.99
CA ASP A 57 -19.21 18.88 0.76
C ASP A 57 -20.01 18.42 -0.48
N GLY A 58 -21.27 18.01 -0.28
CA GLY A 58 -22.15 17.47 -1.32
C GLY A 58 -22.00 15.96 -1.57
N ALA A 59 -21.17 15.26 -0.79
CA ALA A 59 -21.10 13.81 -0.81
C ALA A 59 -22.41 13.20 -0.28
N PRO A 60 -22.95 12.13 -0.91
CA PRO A 60 -24.15 11.46 -0.43
C PRO A 60 -24.05 10.95 1.01
N ILE A 61 -22.84 10.57 1.47
CA ILE A 61 -22.61 10.14 2.86
C ILE A 61 -22.83 11.29 3.87
N ASN A 62 -22.72 12.54 3.41
CA ASN A 62 -23.06 13.77 4.13
C ASN A 62 -22.62 13.82 5.61
N GLY A 63 -21.33 13.64 5.85
CA GLY A 63 -20.74 13.71 7.19
C GLY A 63 -19.23 13.67 7.15
N TRP A 64 -18.60 13.74 8.33
CA TRP A 64 -17.15 13.69 8.52
C TRP A 64 -16.59 12.27 8.41
N TRP A 65 -16.90 11.61 7.30
CA TRP A 65 -16.57 10.22 7.03
C TRP A 65 -15.05 10.04 6.94
N HIS A 66 -14.52 9.05 7.69
CA HIS A 66 -13.10 8.79 7.92
C HIS A 66 -12.29 9.91 8.61
N TRP A 67 -12.86 11.10 8.81
CA TRP A 67 -12.22 12.16 9.61
C TRP A 67 -12.54 12.09 11.11
N ALA A 68 -13.69 11.51 11.47
CA ALA A 68 -14.19 11.47 12.85
C ALA A 68 -14.73 10.07 13.21
N ALA A 69 -14.68 9.74 14.51
CA ALA A 69 -15.30 8.53 15.04
C ALA A 69 -16.83 8.60 15.00
N ASP A 70 -17.40 9.75 15.39
CA ASP A 70 -18.78 10.13 15.15
C ASP A 70 -18.83 11.13 13.99
N MET A 71 -19.16 10.62 12.80
CA MET A 71 -19.17 11.39 11.57
C MET A 71 -20.27 12.47 11.51
N SER A 72 -21.25 12.45 12.43
CA SER A 72 -22.30 13.48 12.50
C SER A 72 -21.79 14.80 13.09
N ARG A 73 -20.60 14.77 13.71
CA ARG A 73 -19.98 15.92 14.39
C ARG A 73 -18.63 16.24 13.77
N PRO A 74 -18.20 17.52 13.75
CA PRO A 74 -16.88 17.88 13.28
C PRO A 74 -15.76 17.15 14.06
N PRO A 75 -14.64 16.82 13.39
CA PRO A 75 -13.46 16.28 14.02
C PRO A 75 -12.94 17.22 15.11
N SER A 76 -12.53 16.64 16.23
CA SER A 76 -11.96 17.36 17.37
C SER A 76 -11.05 16.43 18.16
N THR A 77 -10.37 16.95 19.18
CA THR A 77 -9.56 16.13 20.10
C THR A 77 -10.37 15.02 20.78
N GLY A 78 -11.67 15.23 21.01
CA GLY A 78 -12.58 14.23 21.57
C GLY A 78 -13.40 13.43 20.55
N ASN A 79 -13.20 13.69 19.24
CA ASN A 79 -13.90 13.01 18.15
C ASN A 79 -12.96 12.93 16.93
N THR A 80 -11.98 12.04 16.98
CA THR A 80 -10.96 11.90 15.92
C THR A 80 -11.06 10.53 15.26
N GLY A 81 -10.94 10.51 13.94
CA GLY A 81 -10.68 9.30 13.14
C GLY A 81 -9.29 9.29 12.53
N ILE A 82 -8.46 10.31 12.81
CA ILE A 82 -7.17 10.50 12.15
C ILE A 82 -5.97 10.22 13.04
N HIS A 83 -4.93 9.71 12.39
CA HIS A 83 -3.60 9.52 12.95
C HIS A 83 -2.65 10.64 12.50
N SER A 84 -2.80 11.16 11.28
CA SER A 84 -1.91 12.19 10.73
C SER A 84 -2.68 13.40 10.20
N TRP A 85 -2.07 14.58 10.28
CA TRP A 85 -2.68 15.81 9.77
C TRP A 85 -2.20 16.12 8.33
N PRO A 86 -3.11 16.36 7.36
CA PRO A 86 -2.72 16.69 6.00
C PRO A 86 -2.08 18.08 5.90
N ASP A 87 -1.13 18.23 4.98
CA ASP A 87 -0.66 19.56 4.58
C ASP A 87 -1.68 20.20 3.64
N MET A 88 -2.36 21.23 4.14
CA MET A 88 -3.49 21.85 3.43
C MET A 88 -3.09 22.87 2.36
N ARG A 89 -1.80 23.20 2.19
CA ARG A 89 -1.33 24.33 1.36
C ARG A 89 -1.70 24.25 -0.12
N ASP A 90 -1.90 23.05 -0.66
CA ASP A 90 -2.23 22.83 -2.08
C ASP A 90 -3.75 22.70 -2.34
N TYR A 91 -4.59 22.67 -1.30
CA TYR A 91 -6.03 22.54 -1.46
C TYR A 91 -6.70 23.93 -1.51
N ALA A 92 -7.57 24.11 -2.49
CA ALA A 92 -8.30 25.37 -2.65
C ALA A 92 -9.47 25.48 -1.65
N LYS A 93 -9.93 24.36 -1.11
CA LYS A 93 -11.06 24.27 -0.19
C LYS A 93 -10.68 23.44 1.03
N GLY A 94 -10.97 24.00 2.20
CA GLY A 94 -10.89 23.31 3.49
C GLY A 94 -12.20 23.47 4.26
N TYR A 95 -12.58 22.43 4.98
CA TYR A 95 -13.75 22.41 5.86
C TYR A 95 -13.29 22.59 7.30
N GLN A 96 -13.93 23.52 7.99
CA GLN A 96 -13.57 23.87 9.36
C GLN A 96 -13.86 22.71 10.31
N THR A 97 -12.85 22.31 11.08
CA THR A 97 -12.99 21.31 12.15
C THR A 97 -13.33 21.97 13.49
N ALA A 98 -13.57 21.16 14.52
CA ALA A 98 -13.70 21.59 15.91
C ALA A 98 -12.41 21.37 16.72
N TYR A 99 -11.27 21.10 16.06
CA TYR A 99 -9.98 21.22 16.72
C TYR A 99 -9.65 22.69 17.01
N ASN A 100 -8.75 22.92 17.97
CA ASN A 100 -8.09 24.21 18.11
C ASN A 100 -7.37 24.57 16.80
N ASN A 101 -7.06 25.87 16.62
CA ASN A 101 -6.16 26.30 15.56
C ASN A 101 -4.85 25.50 15.56
N LEU A 102 -4.22 25.43 14.39
CA LEU A 102 -2.86 24.94 14.26
C LEU A 102 -1.93 25.72 15.21
N ASN A 103 -0.82 25.12 15.62
CA ASN A 103 0.12 25.78 16.52
C ASN A 103 0.72 27.07 15.93
N ASN A 104 0.68 27.26 14.61
CA ASN A 104 1.02 28.53 13.95
C ASN A 104 -0.11 29.59 13.93
N GLY A 105 -1.23 29.32 14.59
CA GLY A 105 -2.39 30.21 14.68
C GLY A 105 -3.41 30.10 13.55
N GLN A 106 -3.11 29.36 12.47
CA GLN A 106 -4.05 29.18 11.35
C GLN A 106 -5.23 28.28 11.72
N PRO A 107 -6.40 28.44 11.09
CA PRO A 107 -7.54 27.55 11.30
C PRO A 107 -7.22 26.09 10.97
N ALA A 108 -7.69 25.16 11.81
CA ALA A 108 -7.59 23.73 11.56
C ALA A 108 -8.70 23.27 10.59
N THR A 109 -8.38 23.22 9.31
CA THR A 109 -9.29 22.74 8.24
C THR A 109 -8.82 21.42 7.64
N LEU A 110 -9.75 20.61 7.13
CA LEU A 110 -9.47 19.37 6.39
C LEU A 110 -10.07 19.42 4.98
N PHE A 111 -9.50 18.68 4.03
CA PHE A 111 -10.07 18.56 2.67
C PHE A 111 -11.23 17.54 2.63
N SER A 112 -12.04 17.57 1.57
CA SER A 112 -12.91 16.45 1.21
C SER A 112 -12.42 15.81 -0.09
N SER A 113 -12.27 14.47 -0.09
CA SER A 113 -12.03 13.64 -1.27
C SER A 113 -13.13 13.78 -2.31
N TYR A 114 -14.34 14.19 -1.89
CA TYR A 114 -15.46 14.38 -2.78
C TYR A 114 -15.34 15.65 -3.63
N ASP A 115 -14.57 16.66 -3.19
CA ASP A 115 -14.27 17.80 -4.03
C ASP A 115 -13.36 17.39 -5.21
N GLN A 116 -13.75 17.71 -6.44
CA GLN A 116 -12.93 17.36 -7.62
C GLN A 116 -11.53 17.98 -7.53
N GLN A 117 -11.41 19.17 -6.93
CA GLN A 117 -10.13 19.85 -6.74
C GLN A 117 -9.16 19.06 -5.86
N THR A 118 -9.65 18.29 -4.88
CA THR A 118 -8.83 17.40 -4.05
C THR A 118 -8.28 16.25 -4.89
N VAL A 119 -9.15 15.57 -5.64
CA VAL A 119 -8.73 14.45 -6.51
C VAL A 119 -7.75 14.94 -7.59
N ASP A 120 -8.02 16.10 -8.18
CA ASP A 120 -7.12 16.74 -9.13
C ASP A 120 -5.76 17.07 -8.52
N THR A 121 -5.73 17.54 -7.27
CA THR A 121 -4.49 17.80 -6.52
C THR A 121 -3.69 16.53 -6.31
N HIS A 122 -4.36 15.46 -5.88
CA HIS A 122 -3.72 14.15 -5.69
C HIS A 122 -3.12 13.60 -6.98
N PHE A 123 -3.87 13.66 -8.09
CA PHE A 123 -3.40 13.18 -9.39
C PHE A 123 -2.32 14.07 -10.01
N ARG A 124 -2.36 15.39 -9.74
CA ARG A 124 -1.26 16.31 -10.06
C ARG A 124 0.02 15.91 -9.33
N TRP A 125 -0.07 15.58 -8.04
CA TRP A 125 1.08 15.06 -7.30
C TRP A 125 1.57 13.74 -7.90
N MET A 126 0.68 12.79 -8.19
CA MET A 126 1.09 11.53 -8.81
C MET A 126 1.84 11.75 -10.13
N GLN A 127 1.37 12.67 -10.98
CA GLN A 127 2.09 13.08 -12.18
C GLN A 127 3.46 13.69 -11.86
N GLN A 128 3.51 14.66 -10.95
CA GLN A 128 4.73 15.39 -10.58
C GLN A 128 5.83 14.47 -10.05
N TYR A 129 5.46 13.47 -9.25
CA TYR A 129 6.41 12.56 -8.60
C TYR A 129 6.55 11.20 -9.31
N GLY A 130 6.05 11.07 -10.54
CA GLY A 130 6.25 9.88 -11.36
C GLY A 130 5.54 8.61 -10.86
N ILE A 131 4.46 8.77 -10.09
CA ILE A 131 3.57 7.68 -9.69
C ILE A 131 2.66 7.34 -10.89
N ASP A 132 2.56 6.06 -11.23
CA ASP A 132 1.98 5.65 -12.50
C ASP A 132 0.47 5.42 -12.42
N THR A 133 0.04 4.68 -11.40
CA THR A 133 -1.30 4.07 -11.35
C THR A 133 -1.94 4.20 -9.96
N ALA A 134 -3.24 4.52 -9.92
CA ALA A 134 -4.05 4.54 -8.69
C ALA A 134 -5.03 3.35 -8.65
N ALA A 135 -4.94 2.53 -7.60
CA ALA A 135 -5.90 1.49 -7.29
C ALA A 135 -7.02 2.08 -6.42
N LEU A 136 -8.14 2.47 -7.04
CA LEU A 136 -9.27 3.05 -6.31
C LEU A 136 -9.97 1.97 -5.51
N GLN A 137 -9.97 2.12 -4.18
CA GLN A 137 -10.62 1.18 -3.27
C GLN A 137 -12.15 1.28 -3.34
N ARG A 138 -12.78 0.12 -3.49
CA ARG A 138 -14.22 -0.02 -3.62
C ARG A 138 -14.75 -1.05 -2.64
N PHE A 139 -15.01 -0.58 -1.42
CA PHE A 139 -15.72 -1.34 -0.40
C PHE A 139 -17.21 -1.42 -0.73
N ASN A 140 -17.88 -2.43 -0.17
CA ASN A 140 -19.30 -2.77 -0.33
C ASN A 140 -20.20 -1.60 -0.83
N PRO A 141 -20.38 -1.44 -2.15
CA PRO A 141 -21.15 -0.35 -2.75
C PRO A 141 -22.67 -0.58 -2.65
N PHE A 142 -23.12 -1.66 -2.00
CA PHE A 142 -24.53 -1.93 -1.68
C PHE A 142 -24.90 -1.45 -0.26
N SER A 143 -23.93 -0.88 0.46
CA SER A 143 -24.14 -0.15 1.70
C SER A 143 -24.53 1.32 1.44
N PRO A 144 -24.86 2.11 2.48
CA PRO A 144 -25.06 3.55 2.35
C PRO A 144 -23.87 4.31 1.74
N GLU A 145 -22.67 3.72 1.69
CA GLU A 145 -21.49 4.32 1.06
C GLU A 145 -21.53 4.29 -0.47
N GLY A 146 -22.37 3.42 -1.06
CA GLY A 146 -22.44 3.15 -2.49
C GLY A 146 -22.50 4.38 -3.38
N PRO A 147 -23.47 5.30 -3.17
CA PRO A 147 -23.59 6.51 -3.99
C PRO A 147 -22.34 7.39 -3.96
N THR A 148 -21.67 7.52 -2.81
CA THR A 148 -20.41 8.27 -2.70
C THR A 148 -19.30 7.56 -3.49
N ARG A 149 -19.19 6.24 -3.36
CA ARG A 149 -18.18 5.45 -4.07
C ARG A 149 -18.37 5.44 -5.59
N ASP A 150 -19.62 5.46 -6.07
CA ASP A 150 -19.96 5.60 -7.49
C ASP A 150 -19.47 6.93 -8.07
N ALA A 151 -19.72 8.02 -7.33
CA ALA A 151 -19.22 9.34 -7.72
C ALA A 151 -17.68 9.40 -7.71
N MET A 152 -17.03 8.78 -6.72
CA MET A 152 -15.57 8.73 -6.64
C MET A 152 -14.92 8.04 -7.85
N ALA A 153 -15.51 6.95 -8.37
CA ALA A 153 -15.02 6.31 -9.59
C ALA A 153 -15.01 7.27 -10.80
N THR A 154 -16.03 8.12 -10.91
CA THR A 154 -16.12 9.14 -11.97
C THR A 154 -15.10 10.26 -11.78
N LYS A 155 -14.91 10.72 -10.53
CA LYS A 155 -13.95 11.79 -10.19
C LYS A 155 -12.51 11.34 -10.42
N VAL A 156 -12.17 10.13 -10.00
CA VAL A 156 -10.86 9.49 -10.24
C VAL A 156 -10.60 9.32 -11.73
N ARG A 157 -11.58 8.80 -12.50
CA ARG A 157 -11.44 8.73 -13.96
C ARG A 157 -11.10 10.09 -14.56
N SER A 158 -11.85 11.12 -14.20
CA SER A 158 -11.68 12.47 -14.76
C SER A 158 -10.30 13.07 -14.41
N ALA A 159 -9.82 12.86 -13.19
CA ALA A 159 -8.48 13.30 -12.78
C ALA A 159 -7.37 12.48 -13.46
N ALA A 160 -7.54 11.16 -13.58
CA ALA A 160 -6.60 10.29 -14.27
C ALA A 160 -6.42 10.70 -15.75
N GLU A 161 -7.52 10.99 -16.44
CA GLU A 161 -7.51 11.53 -17.81
C GLU A 161 -6.78 12.88 -17.88
N ARG A 162 -7.08 13.80 -16.94
CA ARG A 162 -6.50 15.15 -16.91
C ARG A 162 -4.99 15.17 -16.67
N TYR A 163 -4.50 14.33 -15.76
CA TYR A 163 -3.09 14.30 -15.37
C TYR A 163 -2.30 13.15 -16.02
N GLY A 164 -2.92 12.46 -16.97
CA GLY A 164 -2.29 11.38 -17.74
C GLY A 164 -1.76 10.26 -16.84
N ARG A 165 -2.52 9.90 -15.79
CA ARG A 165 -2.25 8.77 -14.89
C ARG A 165 -3.21 7.63 -15.19
N LYS A 166 -2.87 6.43 -14.73
CA LYS A 166 -3.74 5.27 -14.85
C LYS A 166 -4.53 5.06 -13.58
N PHE A 167 -5.69 4.42 -13.70
CA PHE A 167 -6.46 3.98 -12.54
C PHE A 167 -7.16 2.64 -12.82
N TYR A 168 -7.42 1.87 -11.77
CA TYR A 168 -8.30 0.72 -11.83
C TYR A 168 -9.14 0.60 -10.56
N ILE A 169 -10.19 -0.24 -10.62
CA ILE A 169 -11.04 -0.52 -9.47
C ILE A 169 -10.44 -1.70 -8.70
N MET A 170 -10.19 -1.49 -7.41
CA MET A 170 -9.83 -2.54 -6.47
C MET A 170 -11.00 -2.75 -5.50
N TYR A 171 -11.67 -3.89 -5.63
CA TYR A 171 -12.73 -4.28 -4.70
C TYR A 171 -12.12 -4.67 -3.36
N ASP A 172 -12.66 -4.14 -2.27
CA ASP A 172 -12.36 -4.60 -0.92
C ASP A 172 -13.55 -5.38 -0.38
N ALA A 173 -13.32 -6.68 -0.14
CA ALA A 173 -14.38 -7.58 0.31
C ALA A 173 -14.71 -7.42 1.81
N THR A 174 -13.91 -6.69 2.59
CA THR A 174 -14.04 -6.61 4.06
C THR A 174 -15.47 -6.31 4.51
N GLY A 175 -16.03 -7.21 5.32
CA GLY A 175 -17.40 -7.07 5.84
C GLY A 175 -18.51 -7.25 4.81
N TRP A 176 -18.20 -7.61 3.56
CA TRP A 176 -19.15 -7.74 2.46
C TRP A 176 -19.62 -9.19 2.29
N LEU A 177 -20.62 -9.60 3.07
CA LEU A 177 -21.10 -11.00 3.09
C LEU A 177 -21.54 -11.49 1.70
N ASP A 178 -22.31 -10.69 0.97
CA ASP A 178 -22.87 -11.04 -0.35
C ASP A 178 -21.92 -10.73 -1.53
N MET A 179 -20.62 -10.55 -1.27
CA MET A 179 -19.63 -10.13 -2.28
C MET A 179 -19.64 -10.98 -3.55
N LYS A 180 -19.89 -12.29 -3.44
CA LYS A 180 -19.84 -13.23 -4.56
C LYS A 180 -20.75 -12.82 -5.71
N GLY A 181 -22.01 -12.49 -5.39
CA GLY A 181 -22.98 -12.03 -6.38
C GLY A 181 -22.85 -10.54 -6.65
N GLN A 182 -22.66 -9.75 -5.59
CA GLN A 182 -22.75 -8.30 -5.66
C GLN A 182 -21.52 -7.65 -6.32
N MET A 183 -20.31 -8.22 -6.22
CA MET A 183 -19.15 -7.73 -7.00
C MET A 183 -19.37 -7.91 -8.50
N LYS A 184 -19.96 -9.04 -8.92
CA LYS A 184 -20.26 -9.32 -10.33
C LYS A 184 -21.32 -8.38 -10.88
N GLN A 185 -22.37 -8.15 -10.09
CA GLN A 185 -23.42 -7.20 -10.40
C GLN A 185 -22.85 -5.78 -10.54
N ASP A 186 -22.11 -5.33 -9.52
CA ASP A 186 -21.55 -3.98 -9.52
C ASP A 186 -20.58 -3.72 -10.68
N TRP A 187 -19.74 -4.71 -11.00
CA TRP A 187 -18.88 -4.63 -12.17
C TRP A 187 -19.68 -4.45 -13.45
N THR A 188 -20.66 -5.32 -13.66
CA THR A 188 -21.47 -5.35 -14.89
C THR A 188 -22.28 -4.08 -15.05
N ASP A 189 -22.93 -3.64 -13.98
CA ASP A 189 -23.90 -2.55 -14.02
C ASP A 189 -23.21 -1.17 -14.01
N LYS A 190 -22.06 -1.04 -13.34
CA LYS A 190 -21.44 0.25 -13.07
C LYS A 190 -19.97 0.32 -13.48
N MET A 191 -19.11 -0.54 -12.93
CA MET A 191 -17.66 -0.31 -13.02
C MET A 191 -17.07 -0.62 -14.41
N LYS A 192 -17.61 -1.60 -15.14
CA LYS A 192 -17.15 -1.98 -16.48
C LYS A 192 -17.21 -0.82 -17.47
N ALA A 193 -18.15 0.10 -17.32
CA ALA A 193 -18.26 1.29 -18.18
C ALA A 193 -17.02 2.19 -18.12
N HIS A 194 -16.31 2.24 -16.97
CA HIS A 194 -15.09 3.03 -16.83
C HIS A 194 -13.92 2.49 -17.67
N THR A 195 -13.94 1.21 -18.07
CA THR A 195 -12.90 0.58 -18.88
C THR A 195 -12.80 1.10 -20.31
N ALA A 196 -13.78 1.91 -20.75
CA ALA A 196 -13.76 2.63 -22.01
C ALA A 196 -12.82 3.84 -22.01
N SER A 197 -12.43 4.35 -20.83
CA SER A 197 -11.44 5.42 -20.71
C SER A 197 -10.03 4.91 -21.05
N SER A 198 -9.25 5.70 -21.78
CA SER A 198 -7.83 5.43 -22.03
C SER A 198 -6.97 5.51 -20.77
N ALA A 199 -7.47 6.18 -19.72
CA ALA A 199 -6.84 6.25 -18.41
C ALA A 199 -7.14 4.99 -17.55
N TYR A 200 -8.09 4.13 -17.93
CA TYR A 200 -8.29 2.87 -17.23
C TYR A 200 -7.10 1.95 -17.48
N ALA A 201 -6.52 1.40 -16.40
CA ALA A 201 -5.30 0.60 -16.47
C ALA A 201 -5.54 -0.69 -17.25
N ARG A 202 -4.62 -1.02 -18.14
CA ARG A 202 -4.60 -2.29 -18.87
C ARG A 202 -3.26 -3.02 -18.70
N GLN A 203 -3.37 -4.33 -18.51
CA GLN A 203 -2.24 -5.24 -18.48
C GLN A 203 -2.54 -6.39 -19.46
N ASN A 204 -1.57 -6.71 -20.32
CA ASN A 204 -1.76 -7.70 -21.40
C ASN A 204 -2.96 -7.37 -22.31
N GLY A 205 -3.23 -6.08 -22.52
CA GLY A 205 -4.39 -5.59 -23.29
C GLY A 205 -5.75 -5.69 -22.56
N LYS A 206 -5.80 -6.34 -21.39
CA LYS A 206 -7.02 -6.56 -20.59
C LYS A 206 -7.21 -5.43 -19.56
N PRO A 207 -8.45 -4.98 -19.27
CA PRO A 207 -8.70 -4.08 -18.14
C PRO A 207 -8.28 -4.75 -16.82
N VAL A 208 -7.61 -3.99 -15.97
CA VAL A 208 -7.17 -4.46 -14.65
C VAL A 208 -8.33 -4.38 -13.65
N VAL A 209 -8.50 -5.40 -12.83
CA VAL A 209 -9.37 -5.38 -11.64
C VAL A 209 -8.63 -5.95 -10.44
N GLY A 210 -8.68 -5.25 -9.31
CA GLY A 210 -8.11 -5.72 -8.06
C GLY A 210 -9.17 -6.31 -7.15
N ILE A 211 -8.80 -7.33 -6.37
CA ILE A 211 -9.65 -7.93 -5.34
C ILE A 211 -8.83 -8.09 -4.06
N TRP A 212 -9.19 -7.32 -3.04
CA TRP A 212 -8.61 -7.39 -1.69
C TRP A 212 -9.45 -8.27 -0.78
N GLY A 213 -8.78 -9.12 0.01
CA GLY A 213 -9.38 -9.80 1.16
C GLY A 213 -9.64 -11.29 1.01
N PHE A 214 -9.39 -11.90 -0.15
CA PHE A 214 -9.58 -13.34 -0.31
C PHE A 214 -8.48 -14.13 0.42
N GLY A 215 -8.89 -15.07 1.27
CA GLY A 215 -7.99 -15.99 1.99
C GLY A 215 -7.53 -15.52 3.36
N PHE A 216 -7.82 -14.28 3.76
CA PHE A 216 -7.58 -13.81 5.12
C PHE A 216 -8.38 -14.61 6.16
N ASN A 217 -7.77 -14.81 7.32
CA ASN A 217 -8.35 -15.63 8.39
C ASN A 217 -9.36 -14.87 9.29
N GLU A 218 -9.56 -13.57 9.08
CA GLU A 218 -10.43 -12.74 9.93
C GLU A 218 -11.92 -13.07 9.77
N SER A 219 -12.70 -12.84 10.82
CA SER A 219 -14.14 -13.14 10.86
C SER A 219 -14.97 -12.28 9.89
N ASN A 220 -14.50 -11.07 9.58
CA ASN A 220 -15.14 -10.18 8.60
C ASN A 220 -14.82 -10.53 7.14
N LYS A 221 -14.11 -11.65 6.90
CA LYS A 221 -13.83 -12.19 5.57
C LYS A 221 -14.20 -13.68 5.47
N PRO A 222 -15.44 -14.11 5.77
CA PRO A 222 -15.76 -15.51 6.12
C PRO A 222 -15.96 -16.46 4.93
N TRP A 223 -15.70 -16.04 3.70
CA TRP A 223 -16.08 -16.81 2.51
C TRP A 223 -15.26 -18.09 2.32
N SER A 224 -15.78 -19.03 1.54
CA SER A 224 -15.09 -20.27 1.19
C SER A 224 -14.09 -20.03 0.04
N ALA A 225 -13.08 -20.90 -0.08
CA ALA A 225 -12.16 -20.86 -1.22
C ALA A 225 -12.90 -21.04 -2.56
N ALA A 226 -13.97 -21.84 -2.59
CA ALA A 226 -14.79 -22.04 -3.78
C ALA A 226 -15.55 -20.77 -4.20
N ASP A 227 -16.08 -20.00 -3.24
CA ASP A 227 -16.75 -18.73 -3.54
C ASP A 227 -15.77 -17.67 -4.03
N CYS A 228 -14.60 -17.58 -3.39
CA CYS A 228 -13.53 -16.69 -3.83
C CYS A 228 -13.05 -17.04 -5.25
N LEU A 229 -12.79 -18.32 -5.52
CA LEU A 229 -12.37 -18.80 -6.84
C LEU A 229 -13.41 -18.54 -7.92
N ASP A 230 -14.70 -18.69 -7.60
CA ASP A 230 -15.79 -18.36 -8.53
C ASP A 230 -15.79 -16.88 -8.94
N VAL A 231 -15.49 -15.96 -8.01
CA VAL A 231 -15.37 -14.53 -8.33
C VAL A 231 -14.16 -14.27 -9.22
N VAL A 232 -12.99 -14.81 -8.88
CA VAL A 232 -11.76 -14.65 -9.68
C VAL A 232 -11.97 -15.15 -11.12
N ASN A 233 -12.46 -16.38 -11.27
CA ASN A 233 -12.72 -16.98 -12.58
C ASN A 233 -13.78 -16.22 -13.37
N TRP A 234 -14.79 -15.65 -12.70
CA TRP A 234 -15.77 -14.82 -13.37
C TRP A 234 -15.13 -13.56 -13.97
N PHE A 235 -14.29 -12.82 -13.23
CA PHE A 235 -13.58 -11.66 -13.78
C PHE A 235 -12.64 -12.03 -14.94
N THR A 236 -11.94 -13.16 -14.82
CA THR A 236 -11.13 -13.72 -15.91
C THR A 236 -11.99 -14.00 -17.15
N SER A 237 -13.19 -14.58 -16.98
CA SER A 237 -14.15 -14.82 -18.08
C SER A 237 -14.71 -13.53 -18.69
N GLN A 238 -14.70 -12.42 -17.95
CA GLN A 238 -15.03 -11.08 -18.46
C GLN A 238 -13.88 -10.42 -19.23
N GLY A 239 -12.75 -11.13 -19.38
CA GLY A 239 -11.57 -10.65 -20.09
C GLY A 239 -10.72 -9.67 -19.28
N CYS A 240 -10.80 -9.69 -17.94
CA CYS A 240 -9.99 -8.85 -17.07
C CYS A 240 -8.62 -9.47 -16.78
N TYR A 241 -7.66 -8.61 -16.41
CA TYR A 241 -6.44 -9.00 -15.70
C TYR A 241 -6.71 -8.84 -14.20
N VAL A 242 -6.71 -9.95 -13.45
CA VAL A 242 -7.23 -10.01 -12.09
C VAL A 242 -6.07 -10.01 -11.09
N MET A 243 -6.02 -8.99 -10.24
CA MET A 243 -5.00 -8.84 -9.21
C MET A 243 -5.55 -9.23 -7.84
N GLY A 244 -4.80 -10.05 -7.11
CA GLY A 244 -5.13 -10.52 -5.76
C GLY A 244 -4.40 -9.75 -4.69
N GLY A 245 -5.14 -9.00 -3.89
CA GLY A 245 -4.71 -8.46 -2.62
C GLY A 245 -4.86 -9.49 -1.50
N VAL A 246 -3.77 -10.16 -1.15
CA VAL A 246 -3.79 -11.42 -0.38
C VAL A 246 -3.12 -11.32 1.00
N PRO A 247 -3.31 -12.31 1.89
CA PRO A 247 -2.58 -12.37 3.15
C PRO A 247 -1.07 -12.37 2.95
N THR A 248 -0.34 -11.96 3.98
CA THR A 248 1.13 -11.91 3.96
C THR A 248 1.73 -13.30 3.77
N HIS A 249 1.19 -14.28 4.49
CA HIS A 249 1.66 -15.67 4.47
C HIS A 249 0.77 -16.57 3.59
N TRP A 250 0.26 -16.01 2.49
CA TRP A 250 -0.60 -16.71 1.52
C TRP A 250 0.00 -18.03 1.04
N ARG A 251 1.31 -18.04 0.74
CA ARG A 251 2.03 -19.20 0.20
C ARG A 251 2.09 -20.36 1.19
N SER A 252 2.31 -20.07 2.47
CA SER A 252 2.35 -21.10 3.53
C SER A 252 0.96 -21.50 4.04
N GLY A 253 -0.07 -20.69 3.76
CA GLY A 253 -1.45 -20.98 4.16
C GLY A 253 -1.64 -21.01 5.68
N ASN A 254 -0.86 -20.22 6.41
CA ASN A 254 -0.85 -20.15 7.87
C ASN A 254 -0.86 -18.68 8.33
N GLU A 255 -0.80 -18.46 9.65
CA GLU A 255 -0.89 -17.15 10.28
C GLU A 255 -2.12 -16.38 9.81
N ASP A 256 -1.96 -15.36 8.97
CA ASP A 256 -3.04 -14.53 8.43
C ASP A 256 -3.74 -15.13 7.21
N SER A 257 -3.21 -16.21 6.63
CA SER A 257 -3.85 -16.97 5.56
C SER A 257 -4.59 -18.20 6.07
N ARG A 258 -5.75 -18.48 5.48
CA ARG A 258 -6.45 -19.77 5.64
C ARG A 258 -5.78 -20.88 4.82
N PRO A 259 -5.80 -22.14 5.29
CA PRO A 259 -5.41 -23.29 4.48
C PRO A 259 -6.44 -23.55 3.35
N GLY A 260 -6.01 -24.21 2.28
CA GLY A 260 -6.89 -24.59 1.16
C GLY A 260 -7.17 -23.49 0.12
N TYR A 261 -6.50 -22.35 0.23
CA TYR A 261 -6.68 -21.20 -0.66
C TYR A 261 -5.69 -21.10 -1.82
N MET A 262 -4.71 -22.01 -1.92
CA MET A 262 -3.68 -21.95 -2.96
C MET A 262 -4.26 -21.89 -4.39
N GLY A 263 -5.33 -22.65 -4.65
CA GLY A 263 -6.01 -22.59 -5.95
C GLY A 263 -6.68 -21.24 -6.25
N VAL A 264 -7.03 -20.45 -5.23
CA VAL A 264 -7.51 -19.06 -5.41
C VAL A 264 -6.32 -18.16 -5.73
N TYR A 265 -5.23 -18.28 -4.97
CA TYR A 265 -4.03 -17.45 -5.16
C TYR A 265 -3.42 -17.65 -6.55
N HIS A 266 -3.33 -18.89 -7.02
CA HIS A 266 -2.83 -19.22 -8.35
C HIS A 266 -3.79 -18.95 -9.51
N ALA A 267 -5.03 -18.54 -9.21
CA ALA A 267 -5.99 -18.11 -10.24
C ALA A 267 -5.88 -16.62 -10.59
N PHE A 268 -5.14 -15.82 -9.81
CA PHE A 268 -4.87 -14.43 -10.11
C PHE A 268 -3.75 -14.29 -11.15
N ASP A 269 -3.80 -13.22 -11.95
CA ASP A 269 -2.70 -12.87 -12.86
C ASP A 269 -1.54 -12.17 -12.12
N MET A 270 -1.82 -11.52 -10.98
CA MET A 270 -0.81 -10.87 -10.13
C MET A 270 -1.19 -10.93 -8.65
N LEU A 271 -0.21 -11.09 -7.77
CA LEU A 271 -0.41 -11.10 -6.32
C LEU A 271 0.28 -9.91 -5.63
N SER A 272 -0.44 -9.31 -4.67
CA SER A 272 0.01 -8.24 -3.80
C SER A 272 -0.27 -8.57 -2.33
N PRO A 273 0.68 -9.20 -1.61
CA PRO A 273 0.52 -9.53 -0.20
C PRO A 273 0.49 -8.28 0.70
N TRP A 274 -0.40 -8.23 1.70
CA TRP A 274 -0.46 -7.12 2.67
C TRP A 274 0.84 -7.01 3.48
N MET A 275 1.21 -5.80 3.85
CA MET A 275 2.35 -5.57 4.75
C MET A 275 2.07 -4.59 5.91
N VAL A 276 0.98 -3.81 5.86
CA VAL A 276 0.64 -2.90 6.97
C VAL A 276 0.33 -3.73 8.22
N GLY A 277 0.96 -3.37 9.35
CA GLY A 277 0.87 -4.10 10.60
C GLY A 277 1.69 -5.40 10.65
N ARG A 278 2.51 -5.70 9.63
CA ARG A 278 3.42 -6.88 9.62
C ARG A 278 4.88 -6.52 9.83
N ILE A 279 5.27 -5.33 9.37
CA ILE A 279 6.62 -4.79 9.52
C ILE A 279 6.54 -3.38 10.09
N GLY A 280 7.52 -2.99 10.90
CA GLY A 280 7.63 -1.64 11.45
C GLY A 280 9.07 -1.13 11.58
N THR A 281 10.05 -1.96 11.21
CA THR A 281 11.48 -1.62 11.29
C THR A 281 12.24 -2.11 10.06
N ILE A 282 13.42 -1.52 9.82
CA ILE A 282 14.37 -1.96 8.76
C ILE A 282 14.74 -3.45 8.93
N ALA A 283 14.91 -3.90 10.18
CA ALA A 283 15.22 -5.30 10.47
C ALA A 283 14.07 -6.25 10.10
N ASP A 284 12.81 -5.82 10.29
CA ASP A 284 11.66 -6.59 9.82
C ASP A 284 11.67 -6.71 8.30
N THR A 285 11.91 -5.60 7.58
CA THR A 285 11.98 -5.58 6.12
C THR A 285 13.02 -6.58 5.57
N ASP A 286 14.18 -6.71 6.22
CA ASP A 286 15.23 -7.65 5.81
C ASP A 286 14.87 -9.11 6.12
N ARG A 287 14.21 -9.35 7.26
CA ARG A 287 13.70 -10.67 7.61
C ARG A 287 12.64 -11.13 6.61
N PHE A 288 11.71 -10.25 6.24
CA PHE A 288 10.66 -10.55 5.26
C PHE A 288 11.21 -10.76 3.85
N PHE A 289 12.19 -9.96 3.42
CA PHE A 289 12.88 -10.16 2.15
C PHE A 289 13.41 -11.60 2.01
N THR A 290 14.04 -12.10 3.07
CA THR A 290 14.68 -13.43 3.07
C THR A 290 13.67 -14.57 3.19
N ASN A 291 12.69 -14.44 4.10
CA ASN A 291 11.86 -15.58 4.52
C ASN A 291 10.46 -15.60 3.87
N VAL A 292 10.02 -14.48 3.30
CA VAL A 292 8.68 -14.33 2.73
C VAL A 292 8.77 -13.92 1.28
N ASN A 293 9.30 -12.72 0.97
CA ASN A 293 9.23 -12.17 -0.39
C ASN A 293 10.03 -12.99 -1.41
N GLY A 294 11.22 -13.48 -1.05
CA GLY A 294 12.02 -14.34 -1.94
C GLY A 294 11.29 -15.63 -2.34
N PRO A 295 10.84 -16.44 -1.36
CA PRO A 295 10.02 -17.63 -1.64
C PRO A 295 8.70 -17.33 -2.37
N ASP A 296 8.04 -16.21 -2.07
CA ASP A 296 6.81 -15.80 -2.73
C ASP A 296 7.03 -15.43 -4.21
N GLN A 297 8.10 -14.69 -4.51
CA GLN A 297 8.49 -14.39 -5.90
C GLN A 297 8.76 -15.69 -6.67
N ALA A 298 9.48 -16.64 -6.07
CA ALA A 298 9.79 -17.91 -6.72
C ALA A 298 8.54 -18.74 -7.04
N ASP A 299 7.54 -18.71 -6.15
CA ASP A 299 6.25 -19.36 -6.37
C ASP A 299 5.45 -18.67 -7.49
N CYS A 300 5.43 -17.34 -7.50
CA CYS A 300 4.79 -16.55 -8.57
C CYS A 300 5.43 -16.84 -9.94
N ASP A 301 6.76 -16.83 -10.03
CA ASP A 301 7.51 -17.16 -11.25
C ASP A 301 7.18 -18.58 -11.76
N ALA A 302 7.09 -19.56 -10.86
CA ALA A 302 6.79 -20.95 -11.20
C ALA A 302 5.36 -21.17 -11.72
N ASN A 303 4.43 -20.27 -11.38
CA ASN A 303 3.01 -20.38 -11.73
C ASN A 303 2.56 -19.34 -12.77
N GLY A 304 3.48 -18.54 -13.31
CA GLY A 304 3.16 -17.52 -14.31
C GLY A 304 2.30 -16.38 -13.75
N ILE A 305 2.58 -15.97 -12.52
CA ILE A 305 1.90 -14.90 -11.79
C ILE A 305 2.89 -13.75 -11.64
N ASP A 306 2.46 -12.52 -11.91
CA ASP A 306 3.30 -11.36 -11.61
C ASP A 306 3.26 -11.04 -10.10
N TYR A 307 4.40 -10.63 -9.53
CA TYR A 307 4.49 -10.28 -8.10
C TYR A 307 4.57 -8.77 -7.92
N GLN A 308 3.66 -8.23 -7.10
CA GLN A 308 3.58 -6.81 -6.76
C GLN A 308 3.51 -6.63 -5.23
N PRO A 309 4.62 -6.73 -4.50
CA PRO A 309 4.63 -6.59 -3.05
C PRO A 309 4.28 -5.16 -2.61
N CYS A 310 3.71 -5.05 -1.41
CA CYS A 310 3.48 -3.76 -0.77
C CYS A 310 4.79 -3.12 -0.28
N VAL A 311 4.91 -1.81 -0.49
CA VAL A 311 5.86 -0.92 0.18
C VAL A 311 5.06 0.13 0.94
N LEU A 312 5.41 0.39 2.19
CA LEU A 312 4.71 1.36 3.04
C LEU A 312 5.66 2.40 3.65
N PRO A 313 5.20 3.65 3.85
CA PRO A 313 6.01 4.67 4.53
C PRO A 313 6.18 4.37 6.02
N GLY A 314 5.27 3.59 6.62
CA GLY A 314 5.18 3.36 8.07
C GLY A 314 4.24 4.35 8.76
N ASP A 315 3.64 3.92 9.88
CA ASP A 315 2.79 4.77 10.70
C ASP A 315 3.63 5.87 11.38
N THR A 316 3.29 7.12 11.06
CA THR A 316 3.89 8.32 11.64
C THR A 316 3.76 8.33 13.17
N GLN A 317 2.63 7.89 13.72
CA GLN A 317 2.37 7.96 15.16
C GLN A 317 3.12 6.88 15.94
N SER A 318 3.45 5.77 15.27
CA SER A 318 4.29 4.70 15.79
C SER A 318 5.79 4.92 15.52
N ARG A 319 6.18 6.06 14.95
CA ARG A 319 7.58 6.44 14.65
C ARG A 319 8.32 5.45 13.74
N GLN A 320 7.59 4.78 12.85
CA GLN A 320 8.12 3.74 11.96
C GLN A 320 8.84 4.33 10.74
N ARG A 321 8.52 5.58 10.42
CA ARG A 321 8.96 6.27 9.21
C ARG A 321 10.47 6.41 9.10
N ALA A 322 11.14 6.62 10.24
CA ALA A 322 12.59 6.78 10.35
C ALA A 322 13.14 7.68 9.23
N HIS A 323 12.56 8.88 9.10
CA HIS A 323 12.87 9.86 8.04
C HIS A 323 13.08 9.27 6.64
N GLY A 324 12.28 8.25 6.31
CA GLY A 324 12.18 7.55 5.02
C GLY A 324 13.11 6.36 4.83
N ASP A 325 14.00 6.06 5.78
CA ASP A 325 14.93 4.93 5.67
C ASP A 325 14.18 3.59 5.72
N PHE A 326 13.09 3.51 6.48
CA PHE A 326 12.22 2.35 6.52
C PHE A 326 11.58 2.03 5.15
N MET A 327 11.02 3.04 4.48
CA MET A 327 10.40 2.87 3.17
C MET A 327 11.45 2.59 2.08
N TRP A 328 12.60 3.27 2.12
CA TRP A 328 13.67 3.07 1.14
C TRP A 328 14.24 1.64 1.20
N ARG A 329 14.41 1.08 2.40
CA ARG A 329 14.87 -0.30 2.54
C ARG A 329 13.91 -1.28 1.87
N GLN A 330 12.61 -1.04 1.97
CA GLN A 330 11.60 -1.86 1.29
C GLN A 330 11.73 -1.75 -0.22
N PHE A 331 11.84 -0.54 -0.79
CA PHE A 331 12.09 -0.37 -2.22
C PHE A 331 13.33 -1.13 -2.70
N TYR A 332 14.44 -0.99 -1.99
CA TYR A 332 15.67 -1.71 -2.30
C TYR A 332 15.47 -3.23 -2.29
N ASN A 333 14.79 -3.76 -1.27
CA ASN A 333 14.53 -5.20 -1.15
C ASN A 333 13.55 -5.70 -2.22
N MET A 334 12.49 -4.97 -2.55
CA MET A 334 11.51 -5.39 -3.55
C MET A 334 12.07 -5.30 -4.99
N VAL A 335 12.92 -4.32 -5.30
CA VAL A 335 13.62 -4.31 -6.59
C VAL A 335 14.64 -5.45 -6.66
N ARG A 336 15.31 -5.77 -5.55
CA ARG A 336 16.24 -6.91 -5.46
C ARG A 336 15.60 -8.27 -5.60
N VAL A 337 14.38 -8.45 -5.08
CA VAL A 337 13.68 -9.72 -5.20
C VAL A 337 13.30 -9.99 -6.65
N GLY A 338 13.19 -8.95 -7.48
CA GLY A 338 12.81 -9.05 -8.88
C GLY A 338 11.33 -8.78 -9.11
N ALA A 339 10.66 -8.08 -8.20
CA ALA A 339 9.24 -7.78 -8.28
C ALA A 339 8.86 -7.12 -9.62
N GLN A 340 7.73 -7.54 -10.18
CA GLN A 340 7.22 -7.06 -11.46
C GLN A 340 6.45 -5.74 -11.33
N GLY A 341 6.01 -5.37 -10.13
CA GLY A 341 5.45 -4.05 -9.82
C GLY A 341 5.65 -3.74 -8.35
N ILE A 342 5.32 -2.53 -7.91
CA ILE A 342 5.27 -2.21 -6.48
C ILE A 342 3.94 -1.53 -6.17
N TYR A 343 3.27 -1.99 -5.13
CA TYR A 343 2.06 -1.39 -4.59
C TYR A 343 2.41 -0.55 -3.37
N ILE A 344 2.02 0.73 -3.34
CA ILE A 344 2.20 1.57 -2.15
C ILE A 344 0.97 1.48 -1.28
N SER A 345 1.18 1.04 -0.04
CA SER A 345 0.16 1.06 1.01
C SER A 345 0.49 2.19 2.00
N MET A 346 -0.04 3.41 1.84
CA MET A 346 -1.11 3.84 0.92
C MET A 346 -0.89 5.29 0.44
N PHE A 347 -1.69 5.76 -0.53
CA PHE A 347 -1.63 7.16 -0.97
C PHE A 347 -2.14 8.11 0.12
N ASP A 348 -3.40 7.96 0.56
CA ASP A 348 -4.14 8.94 1.38
C ASP A 348 -4.61 8.43 2.75
N GLU A 349 -4.07 7.33 3.29
CA GLU A 349 -4.50 6.70 4.56
C GLU A 349 -4.15 7.48 5.85
N TYR A 350 -4.65 8.71 5.98
CA TYR A 350 -4.44 9.59 7.16
C TYR A 350 -5.05 9.02 8.45
N ASN A 351 -6.04 8.12 8.34
CA ASN A 351 -6.69 7.41 9.45
C ASN A 351 -5.85 6.26 10.02
N GLU A 352 -4.75 5.86 9.36
CA GLU A 352 -3.80 4.85 9.88
C GLU A 352 -2.35 5.33 9.90
N GLY A 353 -2.08 6.55 9.42
CA GLY A 353 -0.74 7.14 9.43
C GLY A 353 0.20 6.62 8.33
N ASN A 354 -0.31 5.80 7.40
CA ASN A 354 0.45 5.13 6.33
C ASN A 354 0.39 5.85 4.98
N GLN A 355 -0.06 7.10 4.94
CA GLN A 355 -0.14 7.90 3.73
C GLN A 355 1.23 8.37 3.20
N ILE A 356 1.45 8.32 1.89
CA ILE A 356 2.53 9.07 1.22
C ILE A 356 2.12 10.49 0.82
N ALA A 357 0.81 10.80 0.82
CA ALA A 357 0.27 12.13 0.53
C ALA A 357 0.83 13.19 1.49
N LYS A 358 0.82 14.45 1.03
CA LYS A 358 1.47 15.55 1.75
C LYS A 358 0.94 15.66 3.19
N THR A 359 1.84 15.61 4.15
CA THR A 359 1.56 15.55 5.58
C THR A 359 2.23 16.73 6.29
N ALA A 360 1.65 17.18 7.41
CA ALA A 360 2.21 18.24 8.24
C ALA A 360 3.72 18.03 8.51
N GLU A 361 4.53 19.03 8.20
CA GLU A 361 6.00 18.93 8.24
C GLU A 361 6.53 18.97 9.67
N ASN A 362 5.93 19.80 10.51
CA ASN A 362 6.34 20.00 11.89
C ASN A 362 5.16 20.38 12.81
N ALA A 363 5.45 20.47 14.10
CA ALA A 363 4.47 20.79 15.13
C ALA A 363 3.68 22.08 14.87
N SER A 364 4.20 23.06 14.12
CA SER A 364 3.47 24.30 13.80
C SER A 364 2.24 24.06 12.90
N MET A 365 2.22 22.94 12.17
CA MET A 365 1.20 22.59 11.18
C MET A 365 0.15 21.59 11.69
N VAL A 366 0.21 21.19 12.97
CA VAL A 366 -0.81 20.33 13.59
C VAL A 366 -1.68 21.13 14.57
N PRO A 367 -2.94 20.71 14.83
CA PRO A 367 -3.80 21.41 15.77
C PRO A 367 -3.23 21.44 17.19
N SER A 368 -3.34 22.59 17.86
CA SER A 368 -2.87 22.76 19.23
C SER A 368 -3.54 21.79 20.20
N GLY A 369 -2.73 21.08 20.98
CA GLY A 369 -3.19 20.10 21.95
C GLY A 369 -3.78 18.81 21.35
N SER A 370 -3.59 18.55 20.04
CA SER A 370 -4.08 17.34 19.38
C SER A 370 -3.31 16.07 19.73
N GLY A 371 -2.03 16.19 20.10
CA GLY A 371 -1.14 15.05 20.32
C GLY A 371 -0.67 14.37 19.02
N ILE A 372 -1.04 14.89 17.85
CA ILE A 372 -0.63 14.35 16.54
C ILE A 372 0.84 14.71 16.27
N TRP A 373 1.65 13.71 15.95
CA TRP A 373 3.01 13.89 15.48
C TRP A 373 3.04 14.28 13.99
N ALA A 374 3.95 15.19 13.65
CA ALA A 374 4.24 15.62 12.28
C ALA A 374 5.41 14.79 11.70
N LEU A 375 5.82 15.07 10.45
CA LEU A 375 6.88 14.30 9.80
C LEU A 375 8.26 14.42 10.48
N ASP A 376 8.53 15.49 11.22
CA ASP A 376 9.77 15.72 11.96
C ASP A 376 9.80 15.09 13.36
N GLU A 377 8.93 14.13 13.64
CA GLU A 377 8.75 13.53 14.97
C GLU A 377 10.02 12.93 15.58
N ASP A 378 10.95 12.49 14.73
CA ASP A 378 12.25 11.91 15.10
C ASP A 378 13.38 12.97 15.17
N GLY A 379 13.05 14.24 15.01
CA GLY A 379 13.99 15.37 14.98
C GLY A 379 14.59 15.67 13.61
N THR A 380 14.27 14.88 12.58
CA THR A 380 14.74 15.11 11.20
C THR A 380 13.66 15.81 10.38
N VAL A 381 13.93 17.05 9.98
CA VAL A 381 13.00 17.82 9.15
C VAL A 381 12.74 17.08 7.82
N CYS A 382 11.47 16.91 7.47
CA CYS A 382 11.04 16.38 6.20
C CYS A 382 10.06 17.36 5.53
N SER A 383 10.26 17.67 4.25
CA SER A 383 9.26 18.44 3.49
C SER A 383 7.98 17.61 3.32
N SER A 384 6.83 18.27 3.15
CA SER A 384 5.54 17.57 3.15
C SER A 384 5.40 16.57 2.00
N ASP A 385 6.09 16.82 0.89
CA ASP A 385 6.14 15.98 -0.30
C ASP A 385 7.18 14.86 -0.25
N TYR A 386 7.94 14.75 0.85
CA TYR A 386 9.13 13.89 0.91
C TYR A 386 8.84 12.42 0.55
N TYR A 387 7.73 11.86 1.03
CA TYR A 387 7.33 10.48 0.74
C TYR A 387 6.84 10.28 -0.71
N LEU A 388 6.33 11.34 -1.36
CA LEU A 388 6.02 11.31 -2.79
C LEU A 388 7.32 11.28 -3.61
N ARG A 389 8.30 12.12 -3.26
CA ARG A 389 9.64 12.11 -3.90
C ARG A 389 10.34 10.76 -3.74
N LEU A 390 10.28 10.19 -2.54
CA LEU A 390 10.85 8.86 -2.25
C LEU A 390 10.19 7.75 -3.08
N THR A 391 8.86 7.83 -3.25
CA THR A 391 8.11 6.94 -4.13
C THR A 391 8.56 7.07 -5.58
N GLY A 392 8.78 8.30 -6.05
CA GLY A 392 9.31 8.57 -7.39
C GLY A 392 10.66 7.91 -7.64
N ASP A 393 11.62 8.06 -6.72
CA ASP A 393 12.92 7.39 -6.84
C ASP A 393 12.83 5.87 -6.75
N GLY A 394 11.95 5.34 -5.88
CA GLY A 394 11.66 3.91 -5.83
C GLY A 394 11.14 3.38 -7.18
N GLY A 395 10.25 4.14 -7.83
CA GLY A 395 9.76 3.84 -9.18
C GLY A 395 10.84 3.89 -10.25
N ARG A 396 11.74 4.89 -10.20
CA ARG A 396 12.89 4.97 -11.10
C ARG A 396 13.84 3.78 -10.93
N MET A 397 14.03 3.31 -9.69
CA MET A 397 14.84 2.13 -9.40
C MET A 397 14.19 0.86 -9.96
N LEU A 398 12.89 0.68 -9.78
CA LEU A 398 12.12 -0.42 -10.38
C LEU A 398 12.25 -0.43 -11.92
N LYS A 399 12.16 0.75 -12.55
CA LYS A 399 12.26 0.95 -14.00
C LYS A 399 13.70 0.91 -14.53
N LYS A 400 14.69 0.71 -13.66
CA LYS A 400 16.14 0.71 -13.97
C LYS A 400 16.64 2.04 -14.56
N GLU A 401 15.95 3.14 -14.26
CA GLU A 401 16.36 4.50 -14.61
C GLU A 401 17.43 5.03 -13.64
N ILE A 402 17.50 4.46 -12.44
CA ILE A 402 18.63 4.58 -11.52
C ILE A 402 19.15 3.18 -11.15
N ALA A 403 20.41 3.11 -10.73
CA ALA A 403 20.99 1.87 -10.27
C ALA A 403 20.29 1.37 -9.00
N LEU A 404 20.23 0.04 -8.86
CA LEU A 404 19.87 -0.58 -7.60
C LEU A 404 20.86 -0.13 -6.52
N THR A 405 20.37 0.53 -5.46
CA THR A 405 21.23 1.06 -4.39
C THR A 405 20.53 1.00 -3.03
N PRO A 406 21.23 0.58 -1.95
CA PRO A 406 20.72 0.70 -0.60
C PRO A 406 20.77 2.14 -0.09
N ASP A 407 21.57 3.00 -0.72
CA ASP A 407 21.75 4.39 -0.31
C ASP A 407 20.65 5.27 -0.93
N ARG A 408 19.87 5.93 -0.08
CA ARG A 408 18.74 6.75 -0.48
C ARG A 408 19.19 8.03 -1.21
N PRO A 409 18.76 8.27 -2.47
CA PRO A 409 19.18 9.45 -3.23
C PRO A 409 18.44 10.73 -2.80
N THR A 410 17.15 10.63 -2.46
CA THR A 410 16.30 11.78 -2.07
C THR A 410 16.63 12.24 -0.65
N LYS A 411 16.98 13.53 -0.48
CA LYS A 411 17.11 14.17 0.84
C LYS A 411 15.74 14.48 1.47
N PRO A 412 15.62 14.43 2.82
CA PRO A 412 14.38 14.74 3.53
C PRO A 412 13.79 16.13 3.23
N VAL A 413 14.63 17.12 2.98
CA VAL A 413 14.26 18.52 2.69
C VAL A 413 14.65 18.94 1.28
N VAL A 414 13.95 19.94 0.76
CA VAL A 414 14.24 20.66 -0.50
C VAL A 414 14.50 22.13 -0.24
#